data_AF-A0A2E8A472-F1
#
_entry.id   AF-A0A2E8A472-F1
#
_cell.length_a   1.000
_cell.length_b   1.000
_cell.length_c   1.000
_cell.angle_alpha   90.00
_cell.angle_beta   90.00
_cell.angle_gamma   90.00
#
_symmetry.space_group_name_H-M   'P 1'
#
loop_
_entity.id
_entity.type
_entity.pdbx_description
1 polymer ?
#
loop_
_entity_poly.entity_id
_entity_poly.type
_entity_poly.pdbx_seq_one_letter_code
_entity_poly.pdbx_strand_id
1 'polypeptide(L)' 'MIQYSCSSCGMGVVGMECAACNSELVPDTITTADGREVSVARCPEGCGKIKSPMCCGLDMTCQV' A
#
# COMPACT_ATOMS: atom_id res chain seq x y z
N MET A 1 7.40 -3.68 8.31
CA MET A 1 7.72 -2.69 7.28
C MET A 1 7.03 -3.09 6.00
N ILE A 2 6.23 -2.18 5.48
CA ILE A 2 5.53 -2.29 4.21
C ILE A 2 6.51 -2.15 3.04
N GLN A 3 6.49 -3.11 2.12
CA GLN A 3 7.29 -3.10 0.90
C GLN A 3 6.40 -3.42 -0.31
N TYR A 4 6.33 -2.51 -1.28
CA TYR A 4 5.71 -2.76 -2.58
C TYR A 4 6.77 -3.02 -3.62
N SER A 5 6.54 -3.99 -4.49
CA SER A 5 7.41 -4.28 -5.63
C SER A 5 6.64 -4.32 -6.95
N CYS A 6 7.26 -3.79 -8.01
CA CYS A 6 6.74 -3.84 -9.38
C CYS A 6 7.39 -5.02 -10.11
N SER A 7 6.59 -5.99 -10.54
CA SER A 7 7.06 -7.18 -11.26
C SER A 7 7.64 -6.87 -12.65
N SER A 8 7.28 -5.73 -13.26
CA SER A 8 7.70 -5.39 -14.62
C SER A 8 9.07 -4.72 -14.69
N CYS A 9 9.38 -3.82 -13.75
CA CYS A 9 10.62 -3.02 -13.78
C CYS A 9 11.49 -3.17 -12.52
N GLY A 10 11.05 -3.92 -11.51
CA GLY A 10 11.80 -4.14 -10.28
C GLY A 10 11.80 -2.96 -9.31
N MET A 11 11.04 -1.89 -9.58
CA MET A 11 10.91 -0.75 -8.67
C MET A 11 10.31 -1.20 -7.33
N GLY A 12 10.92 -0.76 -6.23
CA GLY A 12 10.47 -1.04 -4.87
C GLY A 12 10.13 0.24 -4.11
N VAL A 13 9.06 0.22 -3.32
CA VAL A 13 8.70 1.30 -2.38
C VAL A 13 8.72 0.72 -0.97
N VAL A 14 9.44 1.37 -0.06
CA VAL A 14 9.61 0.95 1.34
C VAL A 14 9.45 2.13 2.29
N GLY A 15 9.13 1.86 3.56
CA GLY A 15 9.18 2.86 4.63
C GLY A 15 8.17 3.99 4.46
N MET A 16 6.94 3.67 4.06
CA MET A 16 5.91 4.70 3.92
C MET A 16 5.38 5.13 5.29
N GLU A 17 5.35 6.43 5.52
CA GLU A 17 4.91 7.05 6.77
C GLU A 17 3.74 8.01 6.52
N CYS A 18 2.84 8.11 7.48
CA CYS A 18 1.75 9.08 7.43
C CYS A 18 2.29 10.48 7.76
N ALA A 19 2.25 11.41 6.81
CA ALA A 19 2.74 12.78 7.04
C ALA A 19 1.99 13.55 8.15
N ALA A 20 0.77 13.14 8.51
CA ALA A 20 -0.03 13.80 9.54
C ALA A 20 0.39 13.43 10.97
N CYS A 21 0.74 12.16 11.22
CA CYS A 21 1.09 11.66 12.55
C CYS A 21 2.50 11.09 12.67
N ASN A 22 3.25 11.00 11.55
CA ASN A 22 4.58 10.40 11.43
C ASN A 22 4.65 8.91 11.81
N SER A 23 3.51 8.20 11.85
CA SER A 23 3.50 6.75 12.07
C SER A 23 3.76 5.99 10.76
N GLU A 24 4.53 4.91 10.83
CA GLU A 24 4.70 3.97 9.72
C GLU A 24 3.34 3.36 9.33
N LEU A 25 3.03 3.37 8.03
CA LEU A 25 1.80 2.76 7.52
C LEU A 25 1.87 1.24 7.64
N VAL A 26 0.75 0.61 7.94
CA VAL A 26 0.63 -0.84 8.06
C VAL A 26 -0.09 -1.44 6.84
N PRO A 27 0.28 -2.65 6.39
CA PRO A 27 -0.43 -3.31 5.30
C PRO A 27 -1.86 -3.65 5.73
N ASP A 28 -2.80 -3.47 4.81
CA ASP A 28 -4.22 -3.79 5.00
C ASP A 28 -4.85 -4.14 3.64
N THR A 29 -6.03 -4.75 3.65
CA THR A 29 -6.75 -5.17 2.44
C THR A 29 -8.20 -4.72 2.50
N ILE A 30 -8.68 -4.12 1.41
CA ILE A 30 -10.09 -3.72 1.28
C ILE A 30 -10.75 -4.64 0.27
N THR A 31 -11.88 -5.23 0.64
CA THR A 31 -12.78 -5.90 -0.30
C THR A 31 -13.74 -4.87 -0.90
N THR A 32 -13.74 -4.71 -2.22
CA THR A 32 -14.69 -3.85 -2.93
C THR A 32 -16.09 -4.47 -2.93
N ALA A 33 -17.11 -3.68 -3.27
CA ALA A 33 -18.49 -4.19 -3.39
C ALA A 33 -18.61 -5.35 -4.40
N ASP A 34 -17.78 -5.34 -5.45
CA ASP A 34 -17.67 -6.42 -6.44
C ASP A 34 -16.83 -7.64 -5.96
N GLY A 35 -16.43 -7.67 -4.69
CA GLY A 35 -15.67 -8.77 -4.11
C GLY A 35 -14.17 -8.79 -4.45
N ARG A 36 -13.63 -7.75 -5.10
CA ARG A 36 -12.19 -7.68 -5.41
C ARG A 36 -11.42 -7.23 -4.19
N GLU A 37 -10.29 -7.87 -3.94
CA GLU A 37 -9.36 -7.46 -2.89
C GLU A 37 -8.38 -6.42 -3.43
N VAL A 38 -8.21 -5.33 -2.68
CA VAL A 38 -7.30 -4.23 -2.99
C VAL A 38 -6.34 -4.06 -1.83
N SER A 39 -5.04 -4.22 -2.09
CA SER A 39 -4.00 -3.95 -1.11
C SER A 39 -3.88 -2.45 -0.84
N VAL A 40 -3.85 -2.07 0.44
CA VAL A 40 -3.71 -0.68 0.88
C VAL A 40 -2.69 -0.57 2.02
N ALA A 41 -2.17 0.62 2.19
CA ALA A 41 -1.37 1.02 3.32
C ALA A 41 -2.23 1.88 4.25
N ARG A 42 -2.55 1.38 5.44
CA ARG A 42 -3.42 2.06 6.41
C ARG A 42 -2.58 2.75 7.48
N CYS A 43 -2.98 3.96 7.87
CA CYS A 43 -2.43 4.61 9.04
C CYS A 43 -2.98 3.93 10.32
N PRO A 44 -2.13 3.43 11.23
CA PRO A 44 -2.60 2.78 12.47
C PRO A 44 -3.40 3.74 13.36
N GLU A 45 -3.09 5.04 13.29
CA GLU A 45 -3.77 6.13 14.03
C GLU A 45 -5.10 6.55 13.41
N GLY A 46 -5.52 5.93 12.29
CA GLY A 46 -6.82 6.20 11.67
C GLY A 46 -6.88 7.45 10.80
N CYS A 47 -5.75 8.11 10.49
CA CYS A 47 -5.72 9.30 9.62
C CYS A 47 -6.19 9.01 8.18
N GLY A 48 -6.12 7.76 7.73
CA GLY A 48 -6.53 7.37 6.39
C GLY A 48 -5.85 6.10 5.89
N LYS A 49 -6.02 5.84 4.59
CA LYS A 49 -5.42 4.71 3.88
C LYS A 49 -5.09 5.10 2.45
N ILE A 50 -4.00 4.55 1.93
CA ILE A 50 -3.50 4.81 0.57
C ILE A 50 -3.59 3.49 -0.21
N LYS A 51 -4.17 3.52 -1.41
CA LYS A 51 -4.16 2.34 -2.29
C LYS A 51 -2.71 2.00 -2.69
N SER A 52 -2.41 0.73 -2.90
CA SER A 52 -1.15 0.27 -3.51
C SER A 52 -0.69 1.21 -4.65
N PRO A 53 0.56 1.70 -4.64
CA PRO A 53 1.08 2.52 -5.72
C PRO A 53 0.97 1.82 -7.07
N MET A 54 0.79 2.58 -8.14
CA MET A 54 0.80 2.03 -9.50
C MET A 54 2.17 2.25 -10.15
N CYS A 55 2.72 1.20 -10.75
CA CYS A 55 3.93 1.26 -11.55
C CYS A 55 3.77 0.40 -12.81
N CYS A 56 4.23 0.89 -13.96
CA CYS A 56 4.04 0.24 -15.27
C CYS A 56 2.57 -0.07 -15.62
N GLY A 57 1.62 0.73 -15.10
CA GLY A 57 0.18 0.56 -15.33
C GLY A 57 -0.47 -0.55 -14.49
N LEU A 58 0.24 -1.10 -13.51
CA LEU A 58 -0.24 -2.16 -12.62
C LEU A 58 -0.14 -1.70 -11.16
N ASP A 59 -1.12 -2.08 -10.34
CA ASP A 59 -1.01 -1.95 -8.89
C ASP A 59 0.16 -2.81 -8.40
N MET A 60 1.07 -2.21 -7.63
CA MET A 60 2.20 -2.94 -7.04
C MET A 60 1.71 -3.87 -5.93
N THR A 61 2.34 -5.02 -5.78
CA THR A 61 1.99 -6.02 -4.76
C THR A 61 2.80 -5.80 -3.49
N CYS A 62 2.14 -5.90 -2.33
CA CYS A 62 2.83 -5.84 -1.05
C CYS A 62 3.53 -7.19 -0.78
N GLN A 63 4.83 -7.17 -0.52
CA GLN A 63 5.57 -8.31 0.03
C GLN A 63 5.69 -8.05 1.54
N VAL A 64 4.79 -8.66 2.32
CA VAL A 64 4.82 -8.62 3.80
C VAL A 64 5.74 -9.72 4.33
#